data_AF-A0A5C7H2W3-F1
#
_entry.id   AF-A0A5C7H2W3-F1
#
_cell.length_a   1.000
_cell.length_b   1.000
_cell.length_c   1.000
_cell.angle_alpha   90.00
_cell.angle_beta   90.00
_cell.angle_gamma   90.00
#
_symmetry.space_group_name_H-M   'P 1'
#
loop_
_entity.id
_entity.type
_entity.pdbx_description
1 polymer ?
#
loop_
_entity_poly.entity_id
_entity_poly.type
_entity_poly.pdbx_seq_one_letter_code
_entity_poly.pdbx_strand_id
1 'polypeptide(L)' 'MFKMIISSVVDDGLISKEEFQFALFKNRKKENLFANRIFDLFDVKRKGVIDFSDLLDHLMSSIQMPL' A
#
# COMPACT_ATOMS: atom_id res chain seq x y z
N MET A 1 6.93 7.05 5.52
CA MET A 1 6.05 5.92 5.18
C MET A 1 6.13 5.58 3.69
N PHE A 2 5.70 6.49 2.79
CA PHE A 2 5.69 6.24 1.33
C PHE A 2 7.02 5.78 0.74
N LYS A 3 8.15 6.42 1.10
CA LYS A 3 9.48 5.99 0.62
C LYS A 3 9.80 4.52 0.97
N MET A 4 9.33 4.03 2.12
CA MET A 4 9.57 2.65 2.54
C MET A 4 8.72 1.66 1.73
N ILE A 5 7.46 2.00 1.48
CA ILE A 5 6.52 1.20 0.67
C ILE A 5 6.96 1.16 -0.81
N ILE A 6 7.39 2.30 -1.36
CA ILE A 6 7.90 2.37 -2.73
C ILE A 6 9.22 1.58 -2.86
N SER A 7 10.09 1.62 -1.85
CA SER A 7 11.33 0.84 -1.85
C SER A 7 11.13 -0.66 -1.66
N SER A 8 9.93 -1.10 -1.27
CA SER A 8 9.59 -2.51 -1.09
C SER A 8 8.91 -3.13 -2.31
N VAL A 9 8.70 -2.36 -3.38
CA VAL A 9 8.22 -2.89 -4.66
C VAL A 9 9.24 -3.91 -5.17
N VAL A 10 8.78 -5.14 -5.39
CA VAL A 10 9.58 -6.23 -5.96
C VAL A 10 9.49 -6.22 -7.49
N ASP A 11 10.23 -7.11 -8.16
CA ASP A 11 10.45 -7.08 -9.62
C ASP A 11 9.17 -7.15 -10.47
N ASP A 12 8.05 -7.66 -9.93
CA ASP A 12 6.78 -7.75 -10.64
C ASP A 12 5.96 -6.44 -10.63
N GLY A 13 6.43 -5.40 -9.92
CA GLY A 13 5.76 -4.11 -9.82
C GLY A 13 4.52 -4.11 -8.92
N LEU A 14 4.31 -5.17 -8.14
CA LEU A 14 3.19 -5.32 -7.22
C LEU A 14 3.68 -5.29 -5.76
N ILE A 15 2.75 -4.98 -4.85
CA ILE A 15 2.96 -5.09 -3.41
C ILE A 15 1.84 -5.96 -2.83
N SER A 16 2.21 -7.14 -2.35
CA SER A 16 1.31 -8.02 -1.59
C SER A 16 1.04 -7.48 -0.18
N LYS A 17 0.03 -8.05 0.50
CA LYS A 17 -0.31 -7.66 1.88
C LYS A 17 0.83 -7.96 2.86
N GLU A 18 1.55 -9.04 2.63
CA GLU A 18 2.70 -9.48 3.45
C GLU A 18 3.89 -8.55 3.27
N GLU A 19 4.17 -8.13 2.03
CA GLU A 19 5.24 -7.19 1.71
C GLU A 19 4.94 -5.80 2.29
N PHE A 20 3.69 -5.37 2.17
CA PHE A 20 3.23 -4.13 2.77
C PHE A 20 3.42 -4.12 4.30
N GLN A 21 3.01 -5.19 4.98
CA GLN A 21 3.22 -5.36 6.41
C GLN A 21 4.71 -5.37 6.78
N PHE A 22 5.53 -6.06 5.99
CA PHE A 22 6.97 -6.11 6.17
C PHE A 22 7.62 -4.73 6.00
N ALA A 23 7.22 -3.96 5.00
CA ALA A 23 7.75 -2.63 4.74
C ALA A 23 7.44 -1.64 5.87
N LEU A 24 6.26 -1.75 6.48
CA LEU A 24 5.83 -0.87 7.56
C LEU A 24 6.41 -1.24 8.93
N PHE A 25 6.45 -2.53 9.26
CA PHE A 25 6.74 -2.99 10.62
C PHE A 25 8.02 -3.82 10.75
N LYS A 26 8.71 -4.09 9.63
CA LYS A 26 9.85 -5.02 9.55
C LYS A 26 9.57 -6.40 10.16
N ASN A 27 8.30 -6.80 10.16
CA ASN A 27 7.82 -8.02 10.79
C ASN A 27 6.74 -8.67 9.92
N ARG A 28 6.92 -9.95 9.58
CA ARG A 28 5.97 -10.75 8.77
C ARG A 28 5.09 -11.68 9.61
N LYS A 29 5.37 -11.84 10.90
CA LYS A 29 4.87 -12.97 11.72
C LYS A 29 3.62 -12.66 12.54
N LYS A 30 3.03 -11.47 12.41
CA LYS A 30 1.82 -11.12 13.15
C LYS A 30 0.90 -10.30 12.27
N GLU A 31 -0.33 -10.79 12.12
CA GLU A 31 -1.39 -10.08 11.44
C GLU A 31 -1.61 -8.74 12.13
N ASN A 32 -1.28 -7.65 11.43
CA ASN A 32 -1.43 -6.31 11.97
C ASN A 32 -2.71 -5.68 11.41
N LEU A 33 -3.75 -5.60 12.24
CA LEU A 33 -5.05 -5.02 11.85
C LEU A 33 -4.92 -3.59 11.32
N PHE A 34 -3.95 -2.82 11.80
CA PHE A 34 -3.69 -1.46 11.32
C PHE A 34 -3.07 -1.47 9.92
N ALA A 35 -2.10 -2.37 9.69
CA ALA A 35 -1.52 -2.56 8.37
C ALA A 35 -2.56 -3.02 7.35
N ASN A 36 -3.45 -3.94 7.76
CA ASN A 36 -4.54 -4.42 6.91
C ASN A 36 -5.47 -3.27 6.51
N ARG A 37 -5.88 -2.43 7.46
CA ARG A 37 -6.73 -1.28 7.15
C ARG A 37 -6.05 -0.27 6.23
N ILE A 38 -4.77 0.01 6.41
CA ILE A 38 -4.04 0.92 5.52
C ILE A 38 -3.89 0.28 4.13
N PHE A 39 -3.61 -1.02 4.05
CA PHE A 39 -3.56 -1.73 2.78
C PHE A 39 -4.88 -1.59 2.01
N ASP A 40 -6.00 -1.78 2.68
CA ASP A 40 -7.34 -1.64 2.08
C ASP A 40 -7.64 -0.20 1.61
N LEU A 41 -6.96 0.83 2.15
CA LEU A 41 -7.06 2.23 1.67
C LEU A 41 -6.29 2.46 0.36
N PHE A 42 -5.29 1.64 0.08
CA PHE A 42 -4.52 1.70 -1.17
C PHE A 42 -5.09 0.76 -2.23
N ASP A 43 -5.54 -0.44 -1.87
CA ASP A 43 -6.20 -1.38 -2.79
C ASP A 43 -7.67 -1.00 -3.06
N VAL A 44 -7.88 0.21 -3.57
CA VAL A 44 -9.21 0.79 -3.86
C VAL A 44 -10.01 -0.09 -4.82
N LYS A 45 -9.32 -0.75 -5.75
CA LYS A 45 -9.90 -1.64 -6.77
C LYS A 45 -10.10 -3.07 -6.26
N ARG A 46 -9.71 -3.38 -5.02
CA ARG A 46 -9.89 -4.68 -4.34
C ARG A 46 -9.30 -5.86 -5.11
N LYS A 47 -8.07 -5.69 -5.64
CA LYS A 47 -7.35 -6.72 -6.37
C LYS A 47 -6.62 -7.71 -5.45
N GLY A 48 -6.47 -7.38 -4.16
CA GLY A 48 -5.65 -8.11 -3.20
C GLY A 48 -4.15 -7.78 -3.30
N VAL A 49 -3.76 -6.86 -4.17
CA VAL A 49 -2.41 -6.36 -4.40
C VAL A 49 -2.47 -4.86 -4.68
N ILE A 50 -1.41 -4.14 -4.34
CA ILE A 50 -1.27 -2.71 -4.68
C ILE A 50 -0.33 -2.62 -5.87
N ASP A 51 -0.79 -2.00 -6.96
CA ASP A 51 0.07 -1.63 -8.08
C ASP A 51 0.41 -0.13 -8.07
N PHE A 52 1.26 0.30 -9.02
CA PHE A 52 1.64 1.71 -9.15
C PHE A 52 0.44 2.64 -9.39
N SER A 53 -0.58 2.19 -10.13
CA SER A 53 -1.77 3.00 -10.39
C SER A 53 -2.59 3.20 -9.13
N ASP A 54 -2.67 2.20 -8.26
CA ASP A 54 -3.36 2.30 -6.97
C ASP A 54 -2.69 3.33 -6.03
N LEU A 55 -1.35 3.42 -6.07
CA LEU A 55 -0.62 4.48 -5.36
C LEU A 55 -0.90 5.87 -5.93
N LEU A 56 -0.96 6.00 -7.26
CA LEU A 56 -1.29 7.26 -7.93
C LEU A 56 -2.74 7.67 -7.67
N ASP A 57 -3.69 6.75 -7.73
CA ASP A 57 -5.10 7.01 -7.47
C ASP A 57 -5.30 7.56 -6.05
N HIS A 58 -4.63 6.95 -5.06
CA HIS A 58 -4.66 7.45 -3.68
C HIS A 58 -4.03 8.85 -3.55
N LEU A 59 -2.85 9.08 -4.15
CA LEU A 59 -2.17 10.37 -4.09
C LEU A 59 -2.96 11.47 -4.82
N MET A 60 -3.49 11.19 -6.01
CA MET A 60 -4.29 12.13 -6.80
C MET A 60 -5.61 12.43 -6.10
N SER A 61 -6.28 11.43 -5.50
CA SER A 61 -7.48 11.66 -4.70
C SER A 61 -7.21 12.53 -3.48
N SER A 62 -5.99 12.53 -2.92
CA SER A 62 -5.62 13.39 -1.80
C SER A 62 -5.32 14.84 -2.19
N ILE A 63 -5.17 15.13 -3.50
CA ILE A 63 -4.91 16.47 -4.04
C ILE A 63 -6.22 17.17 -4.47
N GLN A 64 -7.34 16.43 -4.53
CA GLN A 64 -8.66 16.97 -4.84
C GLN A 64 -9.44 17.38 -3.56
N MET A 65 -9.07 18.52 -2.96
CA MET A 65 -10.04 19.45 -2.35
C MET A 65 -9.51 20.87 -2.52
N PRO A 66 -10.03 21.58 -3.54
CA PRO A 66 -10.78 22.78 -3.22
C PRO A 66 -12.11 22.80 -3.98
N LEU A 67 -13.20 22.95 -3.23
CA LEU A 67 -14.32 23.79 -3.66
C LEU A 67 -14.26 25.05 -2.81
#